data_AF-A0A1E7GUQ1-F1
#
_entry.id   AF-A0A1E7GUQ1-F1
#
_cell.length_a   1.000
_cell.length_b   1.000
_cell.length_c   1.000
_cell.angle_alpha   90.00
_cell.angle_beta   90.00
_cell.angle_gamma   90.00
#
_symmetry.space_group_name_H-M   'P 1'
#
loop_
_entity.id
_entity.type
_entity.pdbx_description
1 polymer ?
#
loop_
_entity_poly.entity_id
_entity_poly.type
_entity_poly.pdbx_seq_one_letter_code
_entity_poly.pdbx_strand_id
1 'polypeptide(L)'
;MKKTILLMVGLGLLLLSGCCVCNRADWPEQPVLDHMNTVQKTQYLANAKQTLINFRTTAVDLQGHQPPRQADEEPADCQREGFHCEVARYVEVYVMPILNDAEALHNLETRLEVAKVNLLSAYVLYETDNSGQARSLLKLYDKRYRKDVSIETAMVDSRDMEFATLGAAARNLRSKLTN
;
A
#
# COMPACT_ATOMS: atom_id res chain seq x y z
N MET A 1 -57.42 19.53 31.14
CA MET A 1 -56.86 18.68 30.07
C MET A 1 -55.96 19.52 29.17
N LYS A 2 -54.64 19.53 29.43
CA LYS A 2 -53.60 20.19 28.62
C LYS A 2 -52.27 19.95 29.35
N LYS A 3 -51.62 18.80 29.15
CA LYS A 3 -50.22 18.54 29.59
C LYS A 3 -49.61 17.20 29.15
N THR A 4 -50.16 16.52 28.14
CA THR A 4 -49.72 15.15 27.78
C THR A 4 -49.35 14.95 26.30
N ILE A 5 -49.04 16.02 25.54
CA ILE A 5 -48.73 15.92 24.09
C ILE A 5 -47.32 16.48 23.74
N LEU A 6 -46.46 16.74 24.73
CA LEU A 6 -45.15 17.38 24.48
C LEU A 6 -43.93 16.51 24.80
N LEU A 7 -44.13 15.21 25.03
CA LEU A 7 -43.05 14.28 25.38
C LEU A 7 -42.79 13.15 24.36
N MET A 8 -43.57 13.06 23.28
CA MET A 8 -43.45 11.98 22.28
C MET A 8 -42.93 12.42 20.91
N VAL A 9 -42.50 13.68 20.75
CA VAL A 9 -41.86 14.17 19.51
C VAL A 9 -40.36 14.42 19.69
N GLY A 10 -39.87 14.53 20.93
CA GLY A 10 -38.44 14.72 21.23
C GLY A 10 -37.60 13.44 21.24
N LEU A 11 -38.22 12.25 21.18
CA LEU A 11 -37.50 10.97 21.26
C LEU A 11 -37.24 10.30 19.90
N GLY A 12 -37.83 10.81 18.80
CA GLY A 12 -37.73 10.19 17.47
C GLY A 12 -36.55 10.66 16.62
N LEU A 13 -35.87 11.75 17.01
CA LEU A 13 -34.80 12.38 16.21
C LEU A 13 -33.38 12.09 16.71
N LEU A 14 -33.22 11.34 17.81
CA LEU A 14 -31.91 10.96 18.35
C LEU A 14 -31.41 9.58 17.88
N LEU A 15 -32.16 8.87 17.03
CA LEU A 15 -31.78 7.56 16.49
C LEU A 15 -31.25 7.61 15.04
N LEU A 16 -31.09 8.79 14.45
CA LEU A 16 -30.52 8.98 13.11
C LEU A 16 -29.13 9.62 13.11
N SER A 17 -28.60 10.03 14.26
CA SER A 17 -27.15 10.19 14.42
C SER A 17 -26.53 8.81 14.68
N GLY A 18 -26.68 7.90 13.71
CA GLY A 18 -25.76 6.80 13.59
C GLY A 18 -24.39 7.45 13.45
N CYS A 19 -23.66 7.47 14.56
CA CYS A 19 -22.29 7.90 14.59
C CYS A 19 -21.60 7.20 13.42
N CYS A 20 -21.18 7.97 12.41
CA CYS A 20 -20.03 7.57 11.64
C CYS A 20 -18.94 7.38 12.68
N VAL A 21 -18.80 6.15 13.17
CA VAL A 21 -17.55 5.68 13.74
C VAL A 21 -16.63 5.70 12.53
N CYS A 22 -16.12 6.89 12.22
CA CYS A 22 -14.90 7.03 11.45
C CYS A 22 -13.91 6.26 12.31
N ASN A 23 -13.72 4.99 11.97
CA ASN A 23 -12.60 4.18 12.42
C ASN A 23 -11.36 4.94 11.94
N ARG A 24 -10.93 5.95 12.70
CA ARG A 24 -9.51 6.26 12.76
C ARG A 24 -8.91 5.00 13.33
N ALA A 25 -8.47 4.12 12.45
CA ALA A 25 -7.50 3.13 12.82
C ALA A 25 -6.34 3.91 13.46
N ASP A 26 -6.16 3.73 14.77
CA ASP A 26 -4.98 4.21 15.47
C ASP A 26 -3.82 3.36 14.97
N TRP A 27 -3.24 3.81 13.84
CA TRP A 27 -2.15 3.12 13.19
C TRP A 27 -0.95 3.08 14.15
N PRO A 28 -0.33 1.90 14.36
CA PRO A 28 0.88 1.80 15.17
C PRO A 28 1.94 2.82 14.75
N GLU A 29 2.70 3.32 15.73
CA GLU A 29 3.87 4.14 15.48
C GLU A 29 4.86 3.46 14.52
N GLN A 30 5.67 4.27 13.83
CA GLN A 30 6.68 3.75 12.89
C GLN A 30 7.55 2.68 13.56
N PRO A 31 7.87 1.59 12.85
CA PRO A 31 8.68 0.51 13.40
C PRO A 31 10.10 0.99 13.71
N VAL A 32 10.63 0.61 14.88
CA VAL A 32 12.03 0.90 15.25
C VAL A 32 12.94 -0.18 14.70
N LEU A 33 13.46 0.04 13.48
CA LEU A 33 14.28 -0.94 12.75
C LEU A 33 15.72 -1.05 13.27
N ASP A 34 16.26 0.01 13.89
CA ASP A 34 17.65 0.07 14.36
C ASP A 34 17.98 -0.95 15.47
N HIS A 35 16.96 -1.48 16.14
CA HIS A 35 17.10 -2.51 17.18
C HIS A 35 16.82 -3.93 16.67
N MET A 36 16.45 -4.07 15.39
CA MET A 36 16.19 -5.36 14.78
C MET A 36 17.48 -5.97 14.21
N ASN A 37 17.76 -7.22 14.53
CA ASN A 37 18.78 -8.00 13.85
C ASN A 37 18.30 -8.45 12.45
N THR A 38 19.21 -9.03 11.65
CA THR A 38 18.91 -9.54 10.30
C THR A 38 17.69 -10.46 10.26
N VAL A 39 17.57 -11.42 11.18
CA VAL A 39 16.44 -12.37 11.22
C VAL A 39 15.11 -11.63 11.44
N GLN A 40 15.10 -10.67 12.35
CA GLN A 40 13.93 -9.84 12.62
C GLN A 40 13.57 -8.98 11.40
N LYS A 41 14.56 -8.41 10.71
CA LYS A 41 14.35 -7.64 9.47
C LYS A 41 13.84 -8.53 8.32
N THR A 42 14.33 -9.76 8.19
CA THR A 42 13.82 -10.75 7.23
C THR A 42 12.35 -11.06 7.51
N GLN A 43 11.99 -11.32 8.78
CA GLN A 43 10.59 -11.56 9.16
C GLN A 43 9.72 -10.33 8.91
N TYR A 44 10.24 -9.14 9.21
CA TYR A 44 9.57 -7.88 8.95
C TYR A 44 9.25 -7.71 7.46
N LEU A 45 10.24 -7.94 6.59
CA LEU A 45 10.08 -7.89 5.13
C LEU A 45 9.08 -8.93 4.63
N ALA A 46 9.09 -10.14 5.19
CA ALA A 46 8.13 -11.18 4.83
C ALA A 46 6.69 -10.76 5.19
N ASN A 47 6.48 -10.18 6.37
CA ASN A 47 5.18 -9.66 6.79
C ASN A 47 4.73 -8.49 5.90
N ALA A 48 5.62 -7.53 5.64
CA ALA A 48 5.34 -6.40 4.78
C ALA A 48 4.95 -6.84 3.37
N LYS A 49 5.70 -7.78 2.80
CA LYS A 49 5.39 -8.39 1.50
C LYS A 49 4.00 -9.04 1.50
N GLN A 50 3.66 -9.83 2.52
CA GLN A 50 2.35 -10.49 2.58
C GLN A 50 1.20 -9.49 2.67
N THR A 51 1.34 -8.42 3.47
CA THR A 51 0.32 -7.37 3.53
C THR A 51 0.16 -6.66 2.20
N LEU A 52 1.25 -6.33 1.51
CA LEU A 52 1.21 -5.71 0.19
C LEU A 52 0.58 -6.63 -0.87
N ILE A 53 0.82 -7.94 -0.82
CA ILE A 53 0.15 -8.91 -1.69
C ILE A 53 -1.37 -8.86 -1.44
N ASN A 54 -1.80 -8.88 -0.18
CA ASN A 54 -3.22 -8.82 0.15
C ASN A 54 -3.86 -7.52 -0.35
N PHE A 55 -3.18 -6.38 -0.21
CA PHE A 55 -3.65 -5.12 -0.74
C PHE A 55 -3.74 -5.13 -2.27
N ARG A 56 -2.74 -5.66 -2.96
CA ARG A 56 -2.75 -5.82 -4.41
C ARG A 56 -3.94 -6.67 -4.88
N THR A 57 -4.13 -7.85 -4.29
CA THR A 57 -5.28 -8.72 -4.60
C THR A 57 -6.59 -7.98 -4.38
N THR A 58 -6.73 -7.27 -3.26
CA THR A 58 -7.93 -6.48 -2.97
C THR A 58 -8.13 -5.34 -3.97
N ALA A 59 -7.06 -4.66 -4.40
CA ALA A 59 -7.12 -3.60 -5.40
C ALA A 59 -7.62 -4.13 -6.75
N VAL A 60 -7.06 -5.24 -7.22
CA VAL A 60 -7.46 -5.91 -8.46
C VAL A 60 -8.93 -6.36 -8.39
N ASP A 61 -9.34 -6.97 -7.27
CA ASP A 61 -10.72 -7.38 -7.06
C ASP A 61 -11.67 -6.17 -7.10
N LEU A 62 -11.34 -5.07 -6.42
CA LEU A 62 -12.16 -3.85 -6.41
C LEU A 62 -12.27 -3.20 -7.80
N GLN A 63 -11.19 -3.21 -8.60
CA GLN A 63 -11.22 -2.72 -9.98
C GLN A 63 -12.15 -3.55 -10.86
N GLY A 64 -12.16 -4.88 -10.68
CA GLY A 64 -13.07 -5.78 -11.43
C GLY A 64 -14.56 -5.51 -11.19
N HIS A 65 -14.90 -4.83 -10.09
CA HIS A 65 -16.28 -4.52 -9.70
C HIS A 65 -16.66 -3.05 -9.89
N GLN A 66 -15.74 -2.20 -10.34
CA GLN A 66 -16.01 -0.77 -10.54
C GLN A 66 -16.47 -0.47 -11.98
N PRO A 67 -17.52 0.34 -12.17
CA PRO A 67 -17.85 0.88 -13.48
C PRO A 67 -16.69 1.76 -14.01
N PRO A 68 -16.48 1.83 -15.34
CA PRO A 68 -15.35 2.55 -15.92
C PRO A 68 -15.35 4.02 -15.46
N ARG A 69 -14.28 4.44 -14.78
CA ARG A 69 -14.07 5.84 -14.41
C ARG A 69 -13.62 6.66 -15.63
N GLN A 70 -14.05 7.91 -15.68
CA GLN A 70 -13.53 8.89 -16.62
C GLN A 70 -12.10 9.26 -16.21
N ALA A 71 -11.20 9.40 -17.19
CA ALA A 71 -9.75 9.48 -17.00
C ALA A 71 -9.25 10.78 -16.32
N ASP A 72 -10.14 11.67 -15.90
CA ASP A 72 -9.82 13.07 -15.60
C ASP A 72 -9.95 13.44 -14.10
N GLU A 73 -10.27 12.48 -13.22
CA GLU A 73 -10.25 12.70 -11.77
C GLU A 73 -8.90 12.26 -11.19
N GLU A 74 -7.98 13.20 -11.01
CA GLU A 74 -6.94 13.01 -9.98
C GLU A 74 -7.66 12.71 -8.66
N PRO A 75 -7.32 11.61 -7.95
CA PRO A 75 -7.91 11.36 -6.63
C PRO A 75 -7.63 12.58 -5.75
N ALA A 76 -8.70 13.20 -5.25
CA ALA A 76 -8.61 14.30 -4.30
C ALA A 76 -7.66 13.92 -3.17
N ASP A 77 -6.84 14.87 -2.72
CA ASP A 77 -5.94 14.75 -1.57
C ASP A 77 -6.54 13.84 -0.50
N CYS A 78 -5.82 12.77 -0.14
CA CYS A 78 -6.27 11.75 0.79
C CYS A 78 -6.76 12.38 2.11
N GLN A 79 -8.07 12.59 2.26
CA GLN A 79 -8.70 13.02 3.51
C GLN A 79 -8.77 11.86 4.54
N ARG A 80 -7.80 10.94 4.48
CA ARG A 80 -7.57 9.80 5.39
C ARG A 80 -8.67 8.72 5.39
N GLU A 81 -9.50 8.65 4.36
CA GLU A 81 -10.57 7.65 4.28
C GLU A 81 -10.51 6.92 2.93
N GLY A 82 -10.75 5.60 2.98
CA GLY A 82 -10.78 4.74 1.80
C GLY A 82 -9.52 3.88 1.60
N PHE A 83 -9.71 2.80 0.86
CA PHE A 83 -8.70 1.76 0.65
C PHE A 83 -7.39 2.28 0.05
N HIS A 84 -7.44 3.20 -0.91
CA HIS A 84 -6.25 3.80 -1.50
C HIS A 84 -5.41 4.61 -0.49
N CYS A 85 -6.06 5.30 0.47
CA CYS A 85 -5.37 6.02 1.53
C CYS A 85 -4.76 5.07 2.58
N GLU A 86 -5.44 3.95 2.86
CA GLU A 86 -4.92 2.89 3.72
C GLU A 86 -3.62 2.30 3.15
N VAL A 87 -3.63 1.96 1.86
CA VAL A 87 -2.45 1.44 1.16
C VAL A 87 -1.31 2.46 1.16
N ALA A 88 -1.58 3.72 0.78
CA ALA A 88 -0.58 4.77 0.77
C ALA A 88 0.07 4.98 2.14
N ARG A 89 -0.76 5.01 3.19
CA ARG A 89 -0.27 5.15 4.56
C ARG A 89 0.53 3.94 5.03
N TYR A 90 0.11 2.73 4.69
CA TYR A 90 0.87 1.53 5.04
C TYR A 90 2.26 1.56 4.42
N VAL A 91 2.35 1.93 3.14
CA VAL A 91 3.62 2.08 2.44
C VAL A 91 4.49 3.13 3.12
N GLU A 92 3.93 4.30 3.44
CA GLU A 92 4.66 5.37 4.12
C GLU A 92 5.17 4.98 5.52
N VAL A 93 4.31 4.36 6.34
CA VAL A 93 4.61 4.12 7.76
C VAL A 93 5.45 2.85 7.96
N TYR A 94 5.19 1.79 7.20
CA TYR A 94 5.81 0.48 7.42
C TYR A 94 6.84 0.14 6.35
N VAL A 95 6.57 0.44 5.09
CA VAL A 95 7.48 0.03 4.02
C VAL A 95 8.66 0.99 3.87
N MET A 96 8.41 2.29 3.83
CA MET A 96 9.46 3.29 3.58
C MET A 96 10.63 3.23 4.59
N PRO A 97 10.43 2.97 5.89
CA PRO A 97 11.55 2.77 6.82
C PRO A 97 12.50 1.65 6.37
N ILE A 98 11.98 0.46 6.06
CA ILE A 98 12.84 -0.68 5.67
C ILE A 98 13.44 -0.51 4.27
N LEU A 99 12.79 0.26 3.39
CA LEU A 99 13.39 0.64 2.12
C LEU A 99 14.58 1.60 2.29
N ASN A 100 14.73 2.28 3.41
CA ASN A 100 15.83 3.20 3.67
C ASN A 100 16.82 2.69 4.73
N ASP A 101 16.58 1.51 5.29
CA ASP A 101 17.45 0.86 6.27
C ASP A 101 18.78 0.43 5.62
N ALA A 102 19.88 1.05 6.05
CA ALA A 102 21.18 0.83 5.45
C ALA A 102 21.65 -0.62 5.60
N GLU A 103 21.40 -1.25 6.75
CA GLU A 103 21.80 -2.64 6.98
C GLU A 103 21.05 -3.60 6.05
N ALA A 104 19.73 -3.43 5.91
CA ALA A 104 18.90 -4.25 5.04
C ALA A 104 19.27 -4.07 3.55
N LEU A 105 19.76 -2.89 3.17
CA LEU A 105 20.19 -2.63 1.79
C LEU A 105 21.54 -3.26 1.44
N HIS A 106 22.45 -3.40 2.42
CA HIS A 106 23.80 -3.94 2.20
C HIS A 106 23.93 -5.42 2.53
N ASN A 107 23.04 -5.98 3.35
CA ASN A 107 23.03 -7.39 3.69
C ASN A 107 22.48 -8.24 2.53
N LEU A 108 23.22 -9.28 2.14
CA LEU A 108 22.88 -10.14 1.00
C LEU A 108 21.54 -10.88 1.16
N GLU A 109 21.19 -11.26 2.39
CA GLU A 109 19.98 -12.02 2.71
C GLU A 109 18.72 -11.16 2.55
N THR A 110 18.78 -9.90 3.00
CA THR A 110 17.61 -9.02 3.04
C THR A 110 17.48 -8.14 1.79
N ARG A 111 18.56 -7.86 1.07
CA ARG A 111 18.56 -6.97 -0.09
C ARG A 111 17.58 -7.38 -1.19
N LEU A 112 17.45 -8.67 -1.47
CA LEU A 112 16.48 -9.18 -2.45
C LEU A 112 15.03 -8.97 -1.96
N GLU A 113 14.76 -9.23 -0.68
CA GLU A 113 13.43 -9.04 -0.11
C GLU A 113 13.06 -7.55 -0.07
N VAL A 114 14.01 -6.65 0.21
CA VAL A 114 13.81 -5.19 0.08
C VAL A 114 13.45 -4.81 -1.36
N ALA A 115 14.11 -5.39 -2.36
CA ALA A 115 13.80 -5.13 -3.76
C ALA A 115 12.39 -5.59 -4.15
N LYS A 116 11.95 -6.77 -3.68
CA LYS A 116 10.59 -7.29 -3.86
C LYS A 116 9.55 -6.36 -3.22
N VAL A 117 9.75 -6.00 -1.95
CA VAL A 117 8.84 -5.12 -1.21
C VAL A 117 8.74 -3.74 -1.86
N ASN A 118 9.86 -3.18 -2.34
CA ASN A 118 9.87 -1.91 -3.06
C ASN A 118 8.99 -1.97 -4.34
N LEU A 119 9.26 -2.96 -5.20
CA LEU A 119 8.54 -3.06 -6.46
C LEU A 119 7.06 -3.38 -6.28
N LEU A 120 6.74 -4.26 -5.32
CA LEU A 120 5.35 -4.59 -4.98
C LEU A 120 4.60 -3.38 -4.42
N SER A 121 5.28 -2.54 -3.62
CA SER A 121 4.72 -1.28 -3.11
C SER A 121 4.41 -0.30 -4.25
N ALA A 122 5.27 -0.24 -5.28
CA ALA A 122 5.00 0.56 -6.46
C ALA A 122 3.78 0.04 -7.24
N TYR A 123 3.63 -1.28 -7.35
CA TYR A 123 2.49 -1.92 -8.02
C TYR A 123 1.17 -1.64 -7.31
N VAL A 124 1.11 -1.89 -6.00
CA VAL A 124 -0.15 -1.71 -5.26
C VAL A 124 -0.59 -0.25 -5.27
N LEU A 125 0.35 0.69 -5.18
CA LEU A 125 0.03 2.12 -5.29
C LEU A 125 -0.52 2.47 -6.67
N TYR A 126 0.02 1.88 -7.75
CA TYR A 126 -0.53 2.07 -9.09
C TYR A 126 -1.93 1.48 -9.22
N GLU A 127 -2.18 0.29 -8.67
CA GLU A 127 -3.49 -0.38 -8.70
C GLU A 127 -4.53 0.32 -7.81
N THR A 128 -4.10 1.13 -6.84
CA THR A 128 -4.99 1.99 -6.05
C THR A 128 -5.00 3.45 -6.53
N ASP A 129 -4.73 3.69 -7.83
CA ASP A 129 -4.77 5.00 -8.48
C ASP A 129 -3.80 6.06 -7.93
N ASN A 130 -2.78 5.65 -7.17
CA ASN A 130 -1.76 6.53 -6.60
C ASN A 130 -0.48 6.57 -7.47
N SER A 131 -0.66 6.94 -8.74
CA SER A 131 0.37 6.89 -9.78
C SER A 131 1.60 7.76 -9.49
N GLY A 132 1.44 8.86 -8.75
CA GLY A 132 2.56 9.73 -8.34
C GLY A 132 3.52 9.04 -7.37
N GLN A 133 2.99 8.39 -6.33
CA GLN A 133 3.81 7.64 -5.37
C GLN A 133 4.36 6.36 -6.01
N ALA A 134 3.57 5.68 -6.86
CA ALA A 134 4.04 4.53 -7.63
C ALA A 134 5.26 4.88 -8.50
N ARG A 135 5.23 6.01 -9.23
CA ARG A 135 6.38 6.52 -10.01
C ARG A 135 7.60 6.79 -9.13
N SER A 136 7.38 7.34 -7.93
CA SER A 136 8.46 7.65 -6.99
C SER A 136 9.16 6.39 -6.48
N LEU A 137 8.41 5.35 -6.11
CA LEU A 137 8.98 4.07 -5.71
C LEU A 137 9.64 3.32 -6.85
N LEU A 138 9.04 3.32 -8.04
CA LEU A 138 9.67 2.72 -9.22
C LEU A 138 10.99 3.41 -9.57
N LYS A 139 11.07 4.74 -9.44
CA LYS A 139 12.33 5.48 -9.58
C LYS A 139 13.36 5.08 -8.53
N LEU A 140 12.92 4.85 -7.28
CA LEU A 140 13.78 4.37 -6.21
C LEU A 140 14.32 2.96 -6.50
N TYR A 141 13.45 2.05 -6.95
CA TYR A 141 13.82 0.71 -7.41
C TYR A 141 14.86 0.80 -8.55
N ASP A 142 14.56 1.60 -9.58
CA ASP A 142 15.42 1.74 -10.75
C ASP A 142 16.81 2.27 -10.41
N LYS A 143 16.87 3.26 -9.51
CA LYS A 143 18.13 3.82 -9.02
C LYS A 143 19.02 2.76 -8.38
N ARG A 144 18.44 1.77 -7.70
CA ARG A 144 19.17 0.78 -6.88
C ARG A 144 19.45 -0.52 -7.61
N TYR A 145 18.52 -0.99 -8.43
CA TYR A 145 18.49 -2.39 -8.87
C TYR A 145 18.45 -2.59 -10.39
N ARG A 146 18.13 -1.55 -11.18
CA ARG A 146 17.96 -1.71 -12.65
C ARG A 146 19.17 -2.29 -13.38
N LYS A 147 20.37 -2.04 -12.85
CA LYS A 147 21.65 -2.54 -13.41
C LYS A 147 22.15 -3.80 -12.70
N ASP A 148 21.46 -4.25 -11.66
CA ASP A 148 21.81 -5.44 -10.91
C ASP A 148 21.11 -6.65 -11.54
N VAL A 149 21.87 -7.42 -12.31
CA VAL A 149 21.36 -8.61 -13.01
C VAL A 149 20.79 -9.61 -12.02
N SER A 150 21.42 -9.81 -10.86
CA SER A 150 20.97 -10.79 -9.88
C SER A 150 19.58 -10.48 -9.32
N ILE A 151 19.25 -9.20 -9.17
CA ILE A 151 17.94 -8.73 -8.73
C ILE A 151 16.94 -8.75 -9.90
N GLU A 152 17.32 -8.26 -11.07
CA GLU A 152 16.42 -8.19 -12.23
C GLU A 152 15.97 -9.58 -12.73
N THR A 153 16.84 -10.59 -12.61
CA THR A 153 16.51 -11.98 -12.97
C THR A 153 15.99 -12.80 -11.80
N ALA A 154 15.92 -12.23 -10.58
CA ALA A 154 15.41 -12.95 -9.43
C ALA A 154 13.96 -13.36 -9.67
N MET A 155 13.68 -14.64 -9.46
CA MET A 155 12.34 -15.19 -9.57
C MET A 155 11.47 -14.66 -8.44
N VAL A 156 10.24 -14.31 -8.80
CA VAL A 156 9.17 -13.99 -7.86
C VAL A 156 8.06 -15.03 -8.03
N ASP A 157 7.32 -15.30 -6.96
CA ASP A 157 6.11 -16.12 -7.11
C ASP A 157 5.17 -15.35 -8.04
N SER A 158 4.80 -15.98 -9.16
CA SER A 158 3.94 -15.36 -10.15
C SER A 158 2.56 -15.03 -9.58
N ARG A 159 2.18 -15.60 -8.43
CA ARG A 159 0.94 -15.23 -7.72
C ARG A 159 1.04 -13.88 -7.04
N ASP A 160 2.25 -13.42 -6.69
CA ASP A 160 2.44 -12.16 -5.97
C ASP A 160 2.37 -10.98 -6.95
N MET A 161 2.98 -11.11 -8.12
CA MET A 161 3.16 -10.00 -9.07
C MET A 161 2.74 -10.32 -10.51
N GLU A 162 2.28 -11.54 -10.84
CA GLU A 162 1.94 -12.00 -12.21
C GLU A 162 3.12 -12.12 -13.19
N PHE A 163 4.35 -11.83 -12.74
CA PHE A 163 5.55 -11.92 -13.56
C PHE A 163 6.49 -12.99 -13.03
N ALA A 164 7.30 -13.55 -13.93
CA ALA A 164 8.30 -14.55 -13.57
C ALA A 164 9.54 -13.93 -12.88
N THR A 165 9.87 -12.66 -13.16
CA THR A 165 11.03 -11.98 -12.58
C THR A 165 10.73 -10.53 -12.19
N LEU A 166 11.51 -10.00 -11.25
CA LEU A 166 11.40 -8.59 -10.83
C LEU A 166 11.64 -7.62 -12.00
N GLY A 167 12.60 -7.91 -12.87
CA GLY A 167 12.87 -7.05 -14.02
C GLY A 167 11.72 -7.01 -15.03
N ALA A 168 11.01 -8.13 -15.22
CA ALA A 168 9.83 -8.19 -16.07
C ALA A 168 8.69 -7.34 -15.48
N ALA A 169 8.43 -7.47 -14.18
CA ALA A 169 7.47 -6.65 -13.46
C ALA A 169 7.83 -5.17 -13.55
N ALA A 170 9.08 -4.78 -13.28
CA ALA A 170 9.50 -3.38 -13.36
C ALA A 170 9.33 -2.79 -14.77
N ARG A 171 9.63 -3.55 -15.84
CA ARG A 171 9.39 -3.08 -17.22
C ARG A 171 7.91 -2.87 -17.51
N ASN A 172 7.05 -3.79 -17.06
CA ASN A 172 5.62 -3.65 -17.23
C ASN A 172 5.09 -2.41 -16.49
N LEU A 173 5.45 -2.21 -15.22
CA LEU A 173 5.02 -1.03 -14.46
C LEU A 173 5.52 0.28 -15.08
N ARG A 174 6.76 0.33 -15.58
CA ARG A 174 7.29 1.49 -16.33
C ARG A 174 6.37 1.81 -17.53
N SER A 175 5.96 0.81 -18.29
CA SER A 175 5.08 1.01 -19.45
C SER A 175 3.70 1.56 -19.06
N LYS A 176 3.15 1.08 -17.95
CA LYS A 176 1.86 1.53 -17.40
C LYS A 176 1.89 2.97 -16.88
N LEU A 177 3.02 3.40 -16.32
CA LEU A 177 3.20 4.74 -15.72
C LEU A 177 3.78 5.79 -16.67
N THR A 178 4.02 5.46 -17.94
CA THR A 178 4.50 6.43 -18.95
C THR A 178 3.37 6.92 -19.86
N ASN A 179 2.26 6.16 -19.90
CA ASN A 179 1.01 6.54 -20.54
C ASN A 179 0.13 7.31 -19.55
#